data_AF-J3N6Z7-F1
#
_entry.id   AF-J3N6Z7-F1
#
_cell.length_a   1.000
_cell.length_b   1.000
_cell.length_c   1.000
_cell.angle_alpha   90.00
_cell.angle_beta   90.00
_cell.angle_gamma   90.00
#
_symmetry.space_group_name_H-M   'P 1'
#
loop_
_entity.id
_entity.type
_entity.pdbx_description
1 polymer ?
#
loop_
_entity_poly.entity_id
_entity_poly.type
_entity_poly.pdbx_seq_one_letter_code
_entity_poly.pdbx_strand_id
1 'polypeptide(L)'
;MRTLVLKNMPNVSQLMIGEDALPVVEGLYVVSLPKLDKVPENIESLGSLKKLWLLGLHENFKADWDQNRMNYKMANVIELRI
;
A
#
# COMPACT_ATOMS: atom_id res chain seq x y z
N MET A 1 0.87 -17.91 -3.18
CA MET A 1 0.49 -16.52 -2.84
C MET A 1 0.90 -16.24 -1.42
N ARG A 2 1.90 -15.37 -1.24
CA ARG A 2 2.31 -14.87 0.08
C ARG A 2 1.67 -13.50 0.29
N THR A 3 0.84 -13.35 1.31
CA THR A 3 0.00 -12.16 1.50
C THR A 3 0.14 -11.61 2.91
N LEU A 4 0.34 -10.30 3.01
CA LEU A 4 0.28 -9.56 4.26
C LEU A 4 -1.02 -8.75 4.29
N VAL A 5 -1.72 -8.79 5.43
CA VAL A 5 -2.96 -8.04 5.65
C VAL A 5 -2.80 -7.19 6.91
N LEU A 6 -2.96 -5.89 6.77
CA LEU A 6 -3.07 -4.92 7.85
C LEU A 6 -4.51 -4.41 7.86
N LYS A 7 -5.27 -4.70 8.92
CA LYS A 7 -6.70 -4.40 8.96
C LYS A 7 -7.14 -3.86 10.31
N ASN A 8 -8.06 -2.88 10.29
CA ASN A 8 -8.70 -2.32 11.49
C ASN A 8 -7.69 -1.80 12.51
N MET A 9 -6.72 -1.00 12.05
CA MET A 9 -5.70 -0.40 12.90
C MET A 9 -5.93 1.12 12.96
N PRO A 10 -6.96 1.59 13.69
CA PRO A 10 -7.50 2.95 13.58
C PRO A 10 -6.53 4.06 13.99
N ASN A 11 -5.48 3.71 14.73
CA ASN A 11 -4.48 4.65 15.21
C ASN A 11 -3.18 4.66 14.39
N VAL A 12 -3.03 3.77 13.41
CA VAL A 12 -1.87 3.76 12.52
C VAL A 12 -2.02 4.90 11.52
N SER A 13 -1.09 5.85 11.58
CA SER A 13 -1.03 6.99 10.65
C SER A 13 0.15 6.92 9.68
N GLN A 14 1.08 5.99 9.86
CA GLN A 14 2.27 5.85 9.03
C GLN A 14 2.57 4.37 8.80
N LEU A 15 3.05 4.07 7.60
CA LEU A 15 3.60 2.78 7.20
C LEU A 15 4.84 3.03 6.36
N MET A 16 5.85 2.19 6.56
CA MET A 16 7.07 2.18 5.75
C MET A 16 7.44 0.75 5.42
N ILE A 17 7.96 0.54 4.22
CA ILE A 17 8.63 -0.70 3.85
C ILE A 17 10.11 -0.54 4.20
N GLY A 18 10.56 -1.35 5.15
CA GLY A 18 11.98 -1.42 5.51
C GLY A 18 12.83 -1.93 4.34
N GLU A 19 14.13 -1.66 4.41
CA GLU A 19 15.10 -2.20 3.46
C GLU A 19 15.04 -3.74 3.46
N ASP A 20 15.07 -4.33 2.26
CA ASP A 20 14.92 -5.78 2.01
C ASP A 20 13.69 -6.45 2.63
N ALA A 21 12.70 -5.67 3.07
CA ALA A 21 11.49 -6.22 3.66
C ALA A 21 10.61 -6.89 2.60
N LEU A 22 10.04 -8.04 2.97
CA LEU A 22 9.00 -8.72 2.21
C LEU A 22 9.38 -9.02 0.73
N PRO A 23 10.58 -9.57 0.42
CA PRO A 23 11.08 -9.68 -0.96
C PRO A 23 10.22 -10.57 -1.87
N VAL A 24 9.41 -11.44 -1.26
CA VAL A 24 8.58 -12.44 -1.95
C VAL A 24 7.07 -12.24 -1.72
N VAL A 25 6.65 -11.10 -1.17
CA VAL A 25 5.23 -10.82 -0.96
C VAL A 25 4.54 -10.59 -2.30
N GLU A 26 3.42 -11.26 -2.51
CA GLU A 26 2.64 -11.20 -3.74
C GLU A 26 1.32 -10.43 -3.55
N GLY A 27 0.86 -10.27 -2.31
CA GLY A 27 -0.33 -9.47 -1.99
C GLY A 27 -0.15 -8.63 -0.73
N LEU A 28 -0.55 -7.37 -0.79
CA LEU A 28 -0.58 -6.46 0.35
C LEU A 28 -1.97 -5.83 0.45
N TYR A 29 -2.67 -6.08 1.54
CA TYR A 29 -3.97 -5.48 1.83
C TYR A 29 -3.87 -4.59 3.06
N VAL A 30 -4.08 -3.29 2.86
CA VAL A 30 -4.16 -2.29 3.93
C VAL A 30 -5.60 -1.78 3.95
N VAL A 31 -6.34 -2.14 5.00
CA VAL A 31 -7.80 -1.96 5.03
C VAL A 31 -8.24 -1.34 6.34
N SER A 32 -9.04 -0.27 6.28
CA SER A 32 -9.60 0.41 7.46
C SER A 32 -8.51 0.96 8.40
N LEU A 33 -7.59 1.73 7.81
CA LEU A 33 -6.57 2.53 8.52
C LEU A 33 -6.88 4.03 8.28
N PRO A 34 -7.91 4.60 8.95
CA PRO A 34 -8.44 5.93 8.65
C PRO A 34 -7.47 7.09 8.90
N LYS A 35 -6.36 6.88 9.62
CA LYS A 35 -5.34 7.92 9.85
C LYS A 35 -4.16 7.83 8.89
N LEU A 36 -4.11 6.80 8.03
CA LEU A 36 -3.05 6.66 7.03
C LEU A 36 -3.39 7.56 5.85
N ASP A 37 -2.72 8.71 5.78
CA ASP A 37 -2.99 9.79 4.83
C ASP A 37 -2.01 9.86 3.67
N LYS A 38 -0.91 9.12 3.75
CA LYS A 38 0.14 9.07 2.74
C LYS A 38 0.43 7.66 2.28
N VAL A 39 0.85 7.55 1.03
CA VAL A 39 1.41 6.32 0.46
C VAL A 39 2.54 5.82 1.36
N PRO A 40 2.57 4.52 1.72
CA PRO A 40 3.65 3.97 2.53
C PRO A 40 5.01 4.19 1.87
N GLU A 41 5.98 4.69 2.64
CA GLU A 41 7.33 4.91 2.12
C GLU A 41 7.92 3.61 1.59
N ASN A 42 8.63 3.70 0.46
CA ASN A 42 9.27 2.57 -0.21
C ASN A 42 8.34 1.43 -0.63
N ILE A 43 7.01 1.64 -0.73
CA ILE A 43 6.09 0.58 -1.19
C ILE A 43 6.44 0.00 -2.57
N GLU A 44 7.12 0.79 -3.40
CA GLU A 44 7.61 0.43 -4.74
C GLU A 44 8.73 -0.64 -4.69
N SER A 45 9.38 -0.82 -3.54
CA SER A 45 10.43 -1.84 -3.35
C SER A 45 9.87 -3.27 -3.33
N LEU A 46 8.55 -3.42 -3.16
CA LEU A 46 7.85 -4.70 -3.18
C LEU A 46 7.74 -5.25 -4.62
N GLY A 47 8.87 -5.60 -5.23
CA GLY A 47 8.96 -5.98 -6.64
C GLY A 47 8.19 -7.25 -7.03
N SER A 48 7.83 -8.10 -6.06
CA SER A 48 7.04 -9.32 -6.28
C SER A 48 5.52 -9.09 -6.21
N LEU A 49 5.08 -7.86 -5.93
CA LEU A 49 3.68 -7.56 -5.63
C LEU A 49 2.78 -7.70 -6.87
N LYS A 50 1.73 -8.51 -6.75
CA LYS A 50 0.73 -8.75 -7.79
C LYS A 50 -0.64 -8.18 -7.43
N LYS A 51 -0.92 -8.03 -6.13
CA LYS A 51 -2.20 -7.52 -5.61
C LYS A 51 -1.95 -6.45 -4.55
N LEU A 52 -2.57 -5.29 -4.70
CA LEU A 52 -2.47 -4.19 -3.76
C LEU A 52 -3.85 -3.59 -3.51
N TRP A 53 -4.37 -3.74 -2.29
CA TRP A 53 -5.64 -3.13 -1.88
C TRP A 53 -5.38 -2.14 -0.76
N LEU A 54 -5.77 -0.90 -0.97
CA LEU A 54 -5.59 0.24 -0.07
C LEU A 54 -6.96 0.86 0.17
N LEU A 55 -7.76 0.28 1.08
CA LEU A 55 -9.20 0.55 1.18
C LEU A 55 -9.59 1.14 2.53
N GLY A 56 -10.48 2.13 2.53
CA GLY A 56 -10.95 2.76 3.77
C GLY A 56 -9.82 3.44 4.54
N LEU A 57 -8.95 4.14 3.81
CA LEU A 57 -7.86 4.96 4.36
C LEU A 57 -8.34 6.40 4.60
N HIS A 58 -7.43 7.29 4.96
CA HIS A 58 -7.77 8.71 5.14
C HIS A 58 -8.29 9.34 3.83
N GLU A 59 -9.16 10.34 3.91
CA GLU A 59 -9.77 11.01 2.75
C GLU A 59 -8.74 11.62 1.78
N ASN A 60 -7.64 12.13 2.31
CA ASN A 60 -6.53 12.70 1.52
C ASN A 60 -5.63 11.66 0.85
N PHE A 61 -5.75 10.37 1.21
CA PHE A 61 -4.84 9.33 0.72
C PHE A 61 -4.82 9.25 -0.80
N LYS A 62 -5.99 9.34 -1.45
CA LYS A 62 -6.08 9.28 -2.92
C LYS A 62 -5.40 10.47 -3.60
N ALA A 63 -5.45 11.65 -2.99
CA ALA A 63 -4.77 12.83 -3.51
C ALA A 63 -3.24 12.65 -3.44
N ASP A 64 -2.72 12.14 -2.32
CA ASP A 64 -1.30 11.81 -2.18
C ASP A 64 -0.87 10.71 -3.17
N TRP A 65 -1.69 9.67 -3.35
CA TRP A 65 -1.47 8.62 -4.36
C TRP A 65 -1.33 9.19 -5.78
N ASP A 66 -2.22 10.09 -6.19
CA ASP A 66 -2.20 10.70 -7.52
C ASP A 66 -1.04 11.68 -7.69
N GLN A 67 -0.75 12.49 -6.67
CA GLN A 67 0.38 13.43 -6.66
C GLN A 67 1.71 12.70 -6.86
N ASN A 68 1.87 11.53 -6.23
CA ASN A 68 3.05 10.68 -6.35
C ASN A 68 3.06 9.81 -7.63
N ARG A 69 2.05 9.94 -8.50
CA ARG A 69 1.89 9.19 -9.75
C ARG A 69 1.95 7.68 -9.55
N MET A 70 1.38 7.19 -8.44
CA MET A 70 1.52 5.79 -8.04
C MET A 70 0.89 4.80 -9.02
N ASN A 71 -0.12 5.20 -9.80
CA ASN A 71 -0.67 4.36 -10.87
C ASN A 71 0.39 3.94 -11.91
N TYR A 72 1.35 4.83 -12.22
CA TYR A 72 2.46 4.52 -13.12
C TYR A 72 3.48 3.61 -12.43
N LYS A 73 3.83 3.93 -11.17
CA LYS A 73 4.84 3.18 -10.42
C LYS A 73 4.39 1.77 -10.05
N MET A 74 3.08 1.56 -9.96
CA MET A 74 2.44 0.28 -9.65
C MET A 74 1.91 -0.44 -10.89
N ALA A 75 2.42 -0.10 -12.09
CA ALA A 75 1.95 -0.70 -13.35
C ALA A 75 2.13 -2.24 -13.41
N ASN A 76 3.07 -2.80 -12.64
CA ASN A 76 3.29 -4.23 -12.55
C ASN A 76 2.28 -4.96 -11.63
N VAL A 77 1.49 -4.21 -10.85
CA VAL A 77 0.47 -4.76 -9.95
C VAL A 77 -0.79 -5.07 -10.74
N ILE A 78 -1.12 -6.36 -10.85
CA ILE A 78 -2.24 -6.85 -11.66
C ILE A 78 -3.60 -6.47 -11.05
N GLU A 79 -3.73 -6.57 -9.73
CA GLU A 79 -4.96 -6.24 -9.01
C GLU A 79 -4.73 -5.06 -8.07
N LEU A 80 -4.93 -3.86 -8.59
CA LEU A 80 -4.80 -2.61 -7.84
C LEU A 80 -6.18 -2.08 -7.44
N ARG A 81 -6.38 -1.80 -6.15
CA ARG A 81 -7.57 -1.13 -5.61
C ARG A 81 -7.16 -0.07 -4.62
N ILE A 82 -7.62 1.16 -4.85
CA ILE A 82 -7.42 2.34 -4.00
C ILE A 82 -8.80 2.88 -3.64
#